data_AF-A0A2V5JDH6-F1
#
_entry.id   AF-A0A2V5JDH6-F1
#
_cell.length_a   1.000
_cell.length_b   1.000
_cell.length_c   1.000
_cell.angle_alpha   90.00
_cell.angle_beta   90.00
_cell.angle_gamma   90.00
#
_symmetry.space_group_name_H-M   'P 1'
#
loop_
_entity.id
_entity.type
_entity.pdbx_description
1 polymer ?
#
loop_
_entity_poly.entity_id
_entity_poly.type
_entity_poly.pdbx_seq_one_letter_code
_entity_poly.pdbx_strand_id
1 'polypeptide(L)'
;MDAKKKKQYLAVAPQSAADVSGVPAVALVHNLVLSQFEAYVSGLLAGYVRYSMRGAEMWLLHVHVANVGAVNDVPQKLIRLVLDDAGRRRIAVNPYCLEVRAFMRENPSYLQLVPQKWRGRFRLPDAVGSQATTVPGRRNHTRVLAGS
;
A
#
# COMPACT_ATOMS: atom_id res chain seq x y z
N MET A 1 15.33 31.04 -9.36
CA MET A 1 14.93 29.88 -10.17
C MET A 1 16.01 28.83 -9.96
N ASP A 2 15.90 28.07 -8.88
CA ASP A 2 17.05 27.41 -8.28
C ASP A 2 17.07 25.93 -8.63
N ALA A 3 17.80 25.65 -9.71
CA ALA A 3 18.23 24.33 -10.11
C ALA A 3 19.46 23.93 -9.28
N LYS A 4 19.28 22.94 -8.38
CA LYS A 4 20.23 21.87 -8.01
C LYS A 4 20.08 21.50 -6.53
N LYS A 5 19.28 20.48 -6.29
CA LYS A 5 19.50 19.58 -5.16
C LYS A 5 19.41 18.14 -5.66
N LYS A 6 20.28 17.78 -6.60
CA LYS A 6 20.62 16.38 -6.87
C LYS A 6 21.42 15.88 -5.66
N LYS A 7 20.73 15.50 -4.59
CA LYS A 7 21.32 14.59 -3.61
C LYS A 7 21.45 13.25 -4.32
N GLN A 8 22.68 12.96 -4.72
CA GLN A 8 23.11 11.66 -5.19
C GLN A 8 22.95 10.71 -4.00
N TYR A 9 21.87 9.95 -3.99
CA TYR A 9 21.59 8.95 -2.96
C TYR A 9 22.52 7.76 -3.23
N LEU A 10 23.64 7.72 -2.54
CA LEU A 10 24.49 6.54 -2.46
C LEU A 10 23.84 5.60 -1.44
N ALA A 11 22.89 4.81 -1.90
CA ALA A 11 22.22 3.84 -1.06
C ALA A 11 22.86 2.47 -1.30
N VAL A 12 23.34 1.84 -0.23
CA VAL A 12 24.02 0.54 -0.29
C VAL A 12 22.96 -0.52 -0.56
N ALA A 13 22.90 -0.97 -1.81
CA ALA A 13 22.02 -2.07 -2.21
C ALA A 13 22.47 -3.38 -1.52
N PRO A 14 21.54 -4.25 -1.08
CA PRO A 14 21.88 -5.63 -0.78
C PRO A 14 22.28 -6.33 -2.09
N GLN A 15 23.43 -6.99 -2.09
CA GLN A 15 23.91 -7.76 -3.24
C GLN A 15 23.21 -9.12 -3.28
N SER A 16 22.67 -9.44 -4.46
CA SER A 16 22.27 -10.77 -4.97
C SER A 16 20.84 -11.25 -4.70
N ALA A 17 20.06 -11.38 -5.77
CA ALA A 17 19.73 -12.68 -6.37
C ALA A 17 19.20 -12.42 -7.81
N ALA A 18 19.94 -12.88 -8.81
CA ALA A 18 19.49 -12.88 -10.20
C ALA A 18 18.54 -14.07 -10.42
N ASP A 19 17.34 -13.82 -10.93
CA ASP A 19 16.40 -14.84 -11.38
C ASP A 19 16.39 -14.89 -12.92
N VAL A 20 16.25 -16.09 -13.48
CA VAL A 20 16.45 -16.48 -14.89
C VAL A 20 15.27 -16.13 -15.82
N SER A 21 14.37 -15.24 -15.40
CA SER A 21 13.11 -14.95 -16.12
C SER A 21 13.14 -13.69 -17.01
N GLY A 22 14.27 -12.99 -17.12
CA GLY A 22 14.37 -11.75 -17.91
C GLY A 22 13.58 -10.55 -17.32
N VAL A 23 12.84 -10.77 -16.23
CA VAL A 23 12.25 -9.72 -15.40
C VAL A 23 13.32 -9.29 -14.39
N PRO A 24 13.69 -8.00 -14.32
CA PRO A 24 14.71 -7.58 -13.37
C PRO A 24 14.20 -7.78 -11.94
N ALA A 25 14.97 -8.52 -11.14
CA ALA A 25 14.65 -8.77 -9.75
C ALA A 25 14.53 -7.43 -8.97
N VAL A 26 13.48 -7.32 -8.17
CA VAL A 26 13.24 -6.17 -7.29
C VAL A 26 13.69 -6.52 -5.88
N ALA A 27 14.77 -5.89 -5.41
CA ALA A 27 15.19 -6.00 -4.01
C ALA A 27 14.47 -4.97 -3.15
N LEU A 28 13.89 -5.41 -2.03
CA LEU A 28 13.12 -4.59 -1.11
C LEU A 28 13.84 -4.48 0.24
N VAL A 29 14.01 -3.26 0.73
CA VAL A 29 14.81 -2.97 1.94
C VAL A 29 14.05 -2.04 2.87
N HIS A 30 14.18 -2.25 4.18
CA HIS A 30 13.70 -1.32 5.20
C HIS A 30 14.86 -0.48 5.76
N ASN A 31 14.96 0.76 5.30
CA ASN A 31 15.95 1.73 5.76
C ASN A 31 15.42 2.51 6.97
N LEU A 32 15.76 2.03 8.17
CA LEU A 32 15.35 2.65 9.43
C LEU A 32 15.94 4.06 9.62
N VAL A 33 17.18 4.28 9.19
CA VAL A 33 17.90 5.56 9.35
C VAL A 33 17.20 6.67 8.58
N LEU A 34 16.72 6.36 7.36
CA LEU A 34 16.01 7.33 6.52
C LEU A 34 14.48 7.28 6.68
N SER A 35 13.98 6.41 7.56
CA SER A 35 12.55 6.11 7.73
C SER A 35 11.87 5.86 6.37
N GLN A 36 12.47 4.94 5.60
CA GLN A 36 12.05 4.61 4.25
C GLN A 36 12.03 3.11 4.02
N PHE A 37 11.06 2.65 3.25
CA PHE A 37 11.13 1.36 2.57
C PHE A 37 11.56 1.63 1.14
N GLU A 38 12.58 0.93 0.67
CA GLU A 38 13.26 1.21 -0.59
C GLU A 38 13.16 -0.01 -1.52
N ALA A 39 13.01 0.26 -2.81
CA ALA A 39 13.05 -0.73 -3.87
C ALA A 39 14.24 -0.47 -4.77
N TYR A 40 14.97 -1.54 -5.08
CA TYR A 40 16.11 -1.52 -5.99
C TYR A 40 15.83 -2.43 -7.18
N VAL A 41 16.07 -1.93 -8.39
CA VAL A 41 15.99 -2.68 -9.64
C VAL A 41 17.38 -2.67 -10.25
N SER A 42 17.97 -3.84 -10.46
CA SER A 42 19.35 -3.97 -10.95
C SER A 42 20.36 -3.16 -10.12
N GLY A 43 20.16 -3.11 -8.79
CA GLY A 43 21.00 -2.37 -7.86
C GLY A 43 20.79 -0.85 -7.82
N LEU A 44 19.90 -0.29 -8.65
CA LEU A 44 19.57 1.13 -8.66
C LEU A 44 18.28 1.39 -7.87
N LEU A 45 18.28 2.47 -7.07
CA LEU A 45 17.09 2.89 -6.32
C LEU A 45 15.95 3.24 -7.30
N ALA A 46 14.95 2.37 -7.34
CA ALA A 46 13.78 2.46 -8.21
C ALA A 46 12.62 3.21 -7.54
N GLY A 47 12.54 3.19 -6.21
CA GLY A 47 11.51 3.91 -5.47
C GLY A 47 11.62 3.75 -3.97
N TYR A 48 10.80 4.51 -3.25
CA TYR A 48 10.68 4.40 -1.81
C TYR A 48 9.30 4.82 -1.28
N VAL A 49 8.93 4.30 -0.12
CA VAL A 49 7.86 4.83 0.75
C VAL A 49 8.50 5.48 1.96
N ARG A 50 8.27 6.79 2.16
CA ARG A 50 8.72 7.51 3.35
C ARG A 50 7.65 7.50 4.42
N TYR A 51 8.06 7.24 5.65
CA TYR A 51 7.19 7.27 6.81
C TYR A 51 7.77 8.13 7.95
N SER A 52 6.94 8.36 8.96
CA SER A 52 7.35 8.87 10.27
C SER A 52 6.63 8.07 11.35
N MET A 53 7.28 7.87 12.50
CA MET A 53 6.67 7.21 13.66
C MET A 53 6.15 8.26 14.65
N ARG A 54 4.95 8.06 15.17
CA ARG A 54 4.39 8.80 16.30
C ARG A 54 3.85 7.81 17.32
N GLY A 55 4.64 7.51 18.34
CA GLY A 55 4.35 6.40 19.25
C GLY A 55 4.21 5.09 18.47
N ALA A 56 3.09 4.40 18.67
CA ALA A 56 2.76 3.15 17.96
C ALA A 56 2.01 3.37 16.63
N GLU A 57 2.03 4.60 16.08
CA GLU A 57 1.42 4.92 14.79
C GLU A 57 2.49 5.21 13.73
N MET A 58 2.40 4.54 12.58
CA MET A 58 3.21 4.81 11.39
C MET A 58 2.43 5.70 10.42
N TRP A 59 2.99 6.86 10.13
CA TRP A 59 2.41 7.85 9.23
C TRP A 59 3.06 7.70 7.87
N LEU A 60 2.28 7.26 6.87
CA LEU A 60 2.78 7.05 5.51
C LEU A 60 2.63 8.34 4.70
N LEU A 61 3.77 9.01 4.47
CA LEU A 61 3.80 10.40 4.02
C LEU A 61 3.88 10.52 2.51
N HIS A 62 4.69 9.68 1.87
CA HIS A 62 4.98 9.81 0.45
C HIS A 62 5.42 8.48 -0.15
N VAL A 63 4.96 8.21 -1.36
CA VAL A 63 5.46 7.15 -2.22
C VAL A 63 6.11 7.84 -3.42
N HIS A 64 7.36 7.51 -3.71
CA HIS A 64 8.09 7.98 -4.87
C HIS A 64 8.61 6.79 -5.64
N VAL A 65 8.38 6.75 -6.94
CA VAL A 65 8.94 5.74 -7.82
C VAL A 65 9.52 6.47 -9.02
N ALA A 66 10.77 6.16 -9.34
CA ALA A 66 11.41 6.66 -10.55
C ALA A 66 10.66 6.10 -11.76
N ASN A 67 10.60 6.84 -12.87
CA ASN A 67 10.12 6.31 -14.14
C ASN A 67 11.17 5.35 -14.72
N VAL A 68 11.40 4.24 -14.03
CA VAL A 68 12.26 3.15 -14.47
C VAL A 68 11.41 2.29 -15.41
N GLY A 69 11.47 2.62 -16.71
CA GLY A 69 10.86 1.81 -17.75
C GLY A 69 11.28 0.35 -17.58
N ALA A 70 10.30 -0.51 -17.25
CA ALA A 70 10.27 -1.98 -17.29
C ALA A 70 9.51 -2.59 -16.10
N VAL A 71 9.36 -1.90 -14.96
CA VAL A 71 8.78 -2.53 -13.75
C VAL A 71 7.57 -1.77 -13.24
N ASN A 72 6.40 -2.10 -13.81
CA ASN A 72 5.13 -1.41 -13.52
C ASN A 72 4.61 -1.65 -12.08
N ASP A 73 5.12 -2.68 -11.37
CA ASP A 73 4.57 -3.09 -10.08
C ASP A 73 5.38 -2.63 -8.85
N VAL A 74 6.46 -1.85 -9.04
CA VAL A 74 7.28 -1.32 -7.93
C VAL A 74 6.46 -0.54 -6.89
N PRO A 75 5.56 0.40 -7.27
CA PRO A 75 4.77 1.13 -6.28
C PRO A 75 3.93 0.18 -5.40
N GLN A 76 3.29 -0.82 -6.03
CA GLN A 76 2.41 -1.78 -5.35
C GLN A 76 3.21 -2.70 -4.42
N LYS A 77 4.37 -3.20 -4.87
CA LYS A 77 5.29 -4.01 -4.05
C LYS A 77 5.77 -3.24 -2.82
N LEU A 78 6.15 -1.97 -2.99
CA LEU A 78 6.59 -1.10 -1.91
C LEU A 78 5.48 -0.84 -0.89
N ILE A 79 4.28 -0.50 -1.35
CA ILE A 79 3.14 -0.24 -0.46
C ILE A 79 2.77 -1.51 0.31
N ARG A 80 2.69 -2.65 -0.39
CA ARG A 80 2.40 -3.95 0.23
C ARG A 80 3.41 -4.28 1.32
N LEU A 81 4.71 -4.15 1.03
CA LEU A 81 5.78 -4.39 2.00
C LEU A 81 5.60 -3.58 3.29
N VAL A 82 5.32 -2.29 3.15
CA VAL A 82 5.15 -1.39 4.31
C VAL A 82 3.93 -1.79 5.14
N LEU A 83 2.82 -2.14 4.50
CA LEU A 83 1.58 -2.52 5.19
C LEU A 83 1.68 -3.90 5.84
N ASP A 84 2.33 -4.86 5.17
CA ASP A 84 2.63 -6.17 5.74
C ASP A 84 3.57 -6.05 6.95
N ASP A 85 4.59 -5.19 6.89
CA ASP A 85 5.47 -4.91 8.02
C ASP A 85 4.70 -4.30 9.20
N ALA A 86 3.87 -3.29 8.94
CA ALA A 86 3.05 -2.66 9.96
C ALA A 86 2.09 -3.67 10.61
N GLY A 87 1.44 -4.53 9.82
CA GLY A 87 0.57 -5.59 10.31
C GLY A 87 1.29 -6.59 11.21
N ARG A 88 2.44 -7.11 10.76
CA ARG A 88 3.27 -8.04 11.57
C ARG A 88 3.69 -7.43 12.91
N ARG A 89 4.01 -6.14 12.91
CA ARG A 89 4.46 -5.40 14.09
C ARG A 89 3.32 -4.83 14.93
N ARG A 90 2.05 -5.04 14.52
CA ARG A 90 0.84 -4.50 15.15
C ARG A 90 0.89 -2.97 15.31
N ILE A 91 1.43 -2.29 14.31
CA ILE A 91 1.55 -0.84 14.24
C ILE A 91 0.34 -0.28 13.50
N ALA A 92 -0.30 0.73 14.07
CA ALA A 92 -1.39 1.45 13.42
C ALA A 92 -0.87 2.29 12.26
N VAL A 93 -1.62 2.36 11.16
CA VAL A 93 -1.21 3.08 9.94
C VAL A 93 -2.11 4.30 9.71
N ASN A 94 -1.48 5.46 9.45
CA ASN A 94 -2.15 6.67 8.98
C ASN A 94 -1.70 7.00 7.54
N PRO A 95 -2.51 6.67 6.52
CA PRO A 95 -2.14 6.80 5.11
C PRO A 95 -2.37 8.22 4.57
N TYR A 96 -1.46 9.14 4.88
CA TYR A 96 -1.53 10.51 4.33
C TYR A 96 -1.30 10.54 2.82
N CYS A 97 -0.45 9.67 2.31
CA CYS A 97 -0.21 9.50 0.88
C CYS A 97 -1.48 9.02 0.15
N LEU A 98 -1.82 9.70 -0.96
CA LEU A 98 -2.96 9.32 -1.81
C LEU A 98 -2.78 7.95 -2.48
N GLU A 99 -1.56 7.62 -2.92
CA GLU A 99 -1.24 6.35 -3.57
C GLU A 99 -1.52 5.17 -2.64
N VAL A 100 -1.07 5.27 -1.38
CA VAL A 100 -1.35 4.26 -0.35
C VAL A 100 -2.86 4.12 -0.11
N ARG A 101 -3.61 5.23 -0.12
CA ARG A 101 -5.07 5.19 0.05
C ARG A 101 -5.76 4.50 -1.12
N ALA A 102 -5.32 4.75 -2.35
CA ALA A 102 -5.85 4.06 -3.53
C ALA A 102 -5.61 2.55 -3.40
N PHE A 103 -4.37 2.15 -3.09
CA PHE A 103 -4.00 0.76 -2.86
C PHE A 103 -4.85 0.10 -1.75
N MET A 104 -5.06 0.78 -0.63
CA MET A 104 -5.90 0.26 0.47
C MET A 104 -7.38 0.07 0.10
N ARG A 105 -7.92 0.87 -0.83
CA ARG A 105 -9.31 0.70 -1.31
C ARG A 105 -9.43 -0.55 -2.18
N GLU A 106 -8.41 -0.82 -2.99
CA GLU A 106 -8.32 -2.02 -3.82
C GLU A 106 -7.99 -3.28 -3.00
N ASN A 107 -7.39 -3.10 -1.81
CA ASN A 107 -7.00 -4.17 -0.90
C ASN A 107 -7.60 -3.96 0.51
N PRO A 108 -8.91 -4.21 0.70
CA PRO A 108 -9.62 -3.84 1.93
C PRO A 108 -9.12 -4.52 3.20
N SER A 109 -8.38 -5.64 3.09
CA SER A 109 -7.77 -6.33 4.24
C SER A 109 -6.80 -5.45 5.03
N TYR A 110 -6.24 -4.40 4.42
CA TYR A 110 -5.36 -3.45 5.10
C TYR A 110 -6.10 -2.32 5.85
N LEU A 111 -7.41 -2.16 5.65
CA LEU A 111 -8.20 -1.11 6.31
C LEU A 111 -8.24 -1.28 7.83
N GLN A 112 -8.08 -2.51 8.31
CA GLN A 112 -7.98 -2.82 9.74
C GLN A 112 -6.75 -2.17 10.41
N LEU A 113 -5.68 -1.88 9.65
CA LEU A 113 -4.49 -1.20 10.15
C LEU A 113 -4.76 0.27 10.48
N VAL A 114 -5.79 0.86 9.88
CA VAL A 114 -6.16 2.26 10.12
C VAL A 114 -7.10 2.32 11.33
N PRO A 115 -6.73 3.01 12.43
CA PRO A 115 -7.60 3.15 13.59
C PRO A 115 -8.94 3.80 13.24
N GLN A 116 -10.04 3.36 13.88
CA GLN A 116 -11.39 3.85 13.56
C GLN A 116 -11.51 5.37 13.69
N LYS A 117 -10.86 5.97 14.71
CA LYS A 117 -10.77 7.42 14.92
C LYS A 117 -10.20 8.19 13.71
N TRP A 118 -9.42 7.53 12.87
CA TRP A 118 -8.77 8.15 11.71
C TRP A 118 -9.41 7.80 10.36
N ARG A 119 -10.28 6.78 10.27
CA ARG A 119 -10.86 6.33 8.97
C ARG A 119 -11.64 7.42 8.25
N GLY A 120 -12.47 8.17 8.99
CA GLY A 120 -13.25 9.29 8.44
C GLY A 120 -12.37 10.38 7.80
N ARG A 121 -11.18 10.63 8.36
CA ARG A 121 -10.22 11.62 7.81
C ARG A 121 -9.74 11.24 6.42
N PHE A 122 -9.54 9.95 6.18
CA PHE A 122 -8.92 9.47 4.95
C PHE A 122 -9.93 9.08 3.86
N ARG A 123 -11.23 9.13 4.16
CA ARG A 123 -12.33 8.66 3.29
C ARG A 123 -12.07 7.24 2.81
N LEU A 124 -11.74 6.37 3.76
CA LEU A 124 -11.59 4.93 3.54
C LEU A 124 -12.89 4.25 4.00
N PRO A 125 -13.33 3.17 3.33
CA PRO A 125 -14.47 2.40 3.79
C PRO A 125 -14.15 1.77 5.16
N ASP A 126 -15.20 1.44 5.91
CA ASP A 126 -15.02 0.67 7.14
C ASP A 126 -14.38 -0.68 6.81
N ALA A 127 -13.53 -1.18 7.71
CA ALA A 127 -12.93 -2.49 7.56
C ALA A 127 -14.04 -3.54 7.61
N VAL A 128 -14.48 -4.02 6.44
CA VAL A 128 -15.42 -5.13 6.37
C VAL A 128 -14.63 -6.38 6.75
N GLY A 129 -14.82 -6.85 7.98
CA GLY A 129 -14.49 -8.23 8.31
C GLY A 129 -15.30 -9.11 7.37
N SER A 130 -14.63 -9.97 6.61
CA SER A 130 -15.17 -10.95 5.66
C SER A 130 -16.66 -11.24 5.85
N GLN A 131 -17.52 -10.60 5.04
CA GLN A 131 -18.94 -10.91 5.00
C GLN A 131 -19.25 -11.43 3.60
N ALA A 132 -19.65 -12.70 3.57
CA ALA A 132 -20.09 -13.45 2.43
C ALA A 132 -21.17 -12.69 1.64
N THR A 133 -21.05 -12.73 0.31
CA THR A 133 -22.03 -12.22 -0.64
C THR A 133 -23.36 -12.97 -0.48
N THR A 134 -24.25 -12.47 0.38
CA THR A 134 -25.66 -12.89 0.33
C THR A 134 -26.40 -11.93 -0.56
N VAL A 135 -26.64 -12.37 -1.80
CA VAL A 135 -27.57 -11.74 -2.73
C VAL A 135 -28.98 -11.86 -2.14
N PRO A 136 -29.74 -10.78 -1.92
CA PRO A 136 -31.12 -10.91 -1.49
C PRO A 136 -31.98 -11.43 -2.65
N GLY A 137 -32.40 -12.69 -2.53
CA GLY A 137 -33.40 -13.31 -3.38
C GLY A 137 -34.69 -12.49 -3.41
N ARG A 138 -35.11 -12.16 -4.63
CA ARG A 138 -36.32 -11.42 -4.98
C ARG A 138 -37.56 -12.15 -4.44
N ARG A 139 -38.34 -11.49 -3.56
CA ARG A 139 -39.66 -11.97 -3.12
C ARG A 139 -40.68 -11.73 -4.23
N ASN A 140 -41.19 -12.80 -4.84
CA ASN A 140 -42.36 -12.75 -5.70
C ASN A 140 -43.60 -12.94 -4.83
N HIS A 141 -44.44 -11.91 -4.76
CA HIS A 141 -45.74 -11.95 -4.11
C HIS A 141 -46.77 -12.52 -5.08
N THR A 142 -47.33 -13.68 -4.77
CA THR A 142 -48.50 -14.22 -5.46
C THR A 142 -49.74 -13.48 -4.96
N ARG A 143 -50.44 -12.77 -5.85
CA ARG A 143 -51.81 -12.30 -5.61
C ARG A 143 -52.68 -12.78 -6.77
N VAL A 144 -53.43 -13.86 -6.54
CA VAL A 144 -54.58 -14.22 -7.38
C VAL A 144 -55.82 -13.88 -6.56
N LEU A 145 -56.55 -12.89 -7.05
CA LEU A 145 -57.91 -12.59 -6.64
C LEU A 145 -58.84 -13.39 -7.56
N ALA A 146 -59.76 -14.17 -7.00
CA ALA A 146 -60.97 -14.57 -7.69
C ALA A 146 -62.05 -14.86 -6.65
N GLY A 147 -63.01 -13.95 -6.56
CA GLY A 147 -64.26 -14.10 -5.82
C GLY A 147 -65.33 -13.34 -6.59
N SER A 148 -66.31 -14.07 -7.09
CA SER A 148 -67.61 -13.58 -7.58
C SER A 148 -68.61 -14.69 -7.35
#